data_AF-A0A545TTH8-F1
#
_entry.id   AF-A0A545TTH8-F1
#
_cell.length_a   1.000
_cell.length_b   1.000
_cell.length_c   1.000
_cell.angle_alpha   90.00
_cell.angle_beta   90.00
_cell.angle_gamma   90.00
#
_symmetry.space_group_name_H-M   'P 1'
#
loop_
_entity.id
_entity.type
_entity.pdbx_description
1 polymer ?
#
loop_
_entity_poly.entity_id
_entity_poly.type
_entity_poly.pdbx_seq_one_letter_code
_entity_poly.pdbx_strand_id
1 'polypeptide(L)'
;MSRYMTSYSASDLLRALSAKGFVESGDQELESFVLAQQQETELPLYIRALVGVGAFIASICLIGLVALGLSVDENEDFLIIGLAFVALAIVLQKFSGNGATIRQSFMMQSSFAFMATGKSLFVFALVMIFESGWAGTLATLGITVATYYVYRMSVDRFLSSFAVLFSIHLNVAFVEELPESREIFFNLFVFCEVLLAALLTWSGKIRRDFVPVKYALFCSLCVAALFLVSRFEFAYAMEEEVIRPLFMSLLFAGALIAAIAWIAGGPAKLKSEALILACLGAAALGAIAAPGITLAILLMVLGYGKHEKIMIAMGALLLPLFLYHYYYELDVSLLQKSGVLVGSGLLLLAARFYLHFRKLDQGDTA
;
A
#
# COMPACT_ATOMS: atom_id res chain seq x y z
N MET A 1 -16.03 -24.36 -12.22
CA MET A 1 -17.40 -23.97 -11.80
C MET A 1 -17.71 -22.53 -12.27
N SER A 2 -17.69 -22.28 -13.60
CA SER A 2 -17.70 -20.93 -14.20
C SER A 2 -18.98 -20.63 -15.01
N ARG A 3 -20.14 -21.11 -14.57
CA ARG A 3 -21.39 -21.06 -15.37
C ARG A 3 -22.42 -20.00 -14.94
N TYR A 4 -22.09 -19.07 -14.03
CA TYR A 4 -23.05 -18.07 -13.55
C TYR A 4 -22.47 -16.64 -13.42
N MET A 5 -21.71 -16.19 -14.41
CA MET A 5 -21.54 -14.74 -14.64
C MET A 5 -22.32 -14.37 -15.91
N THR A 6 -23.65 -14.39 -15.81
CA THR A 6 -24.46 -13.60 -16.73
C THR A 6 -24.14 -12.14 -16.44
N SER A 7 -23.41 -11.49 -17.36
CA SER A 7 -23.25 -10.04 -17.37
C SER A 7 -24.63 -9.45 -17.62
N TYR A 8 -25.41 -9.20 -16.56
CA TYR A 8 -26.63 -8.41 -16.67
C TYR A 8 -26.21 -7.03 -17.16
N SER A 9 -26.62 -6.66 -18.37
CA SER A 9 -26.50 -5.27 -18.78
C SER A 9 -27.45 -4.42 -17.92
N ALA A 10 -27.13 -3.15 -17.72
CA ALA A 10 -27.96 -2.26 -16.90
C ALA A 10 -29.44 -2.25 -17.38
N SER A 11 -29.66 -2.41 -18.69
CA SER A 11 -30.99 -2.55 -19.29
C SER A 11 -31.69 -3.87 -18.94
N ASP A 12 -30.96 -4.99 -18.81
CA ASP A 12 -31.54 -6.27 -18.36
C ASP A 12 -31.99 -6.21 -16.90
N LEU A 13 -31.22 -5.50 -16.07
CA LEU A 13 -31.50 -5.33 -14.64
C LEU A 13 -32.70 -4.40 -14.43
N LEU A 14 -32.80 -3.31 -15.20
CA LEU A 14 -33.97 -2.42 -15.22
C LEU A 14 -35.23 -3.15 -15.69
N ARG A 15 -35.14 -3.98 -16.74
CA ARG A 15 -36.27 -4.81 -17.18
C ARG A 15 -36.69 -5.82 -16.11
N ALA A 16 -35.75 -6.45 -15.42
CA ALA A 16 -36.04 -7.39 -14.34
C ALA A 16 -36.69 -6.71 -13.11
N LEU A 17 -36.29 -5.48 -12.80
CA LEU A 17 -36.90 -4.68 -11.73
C LEU A 17 -38.30 -4.16 -12.10
N SER A 18 -38.48 -3.74 -13.35
CA SER A 18 -39.80 -3.35 -13.88
C SER A 18 -40.76 -4.54 -13.92
N ALA A 19 -40.31 -5.72 -14.36
CA ALA A 19 -41.10 -6.94 -14.36
C ALA A 19 -41.55 -7.40 -12.95
N LYS A 20 -40.82 -6.97 -11.91
CA LYS A 20 -41.17 -7.23 -10.50
C LYS A 20 -41.99 -6.10 -9.86
N GLY A 21 -42.36 -5.08 -10.61
CA GLY A 21 -43.18 -3.96 -10.14
C GLY A 21 -42.46 -2.98 -9.21
N PHE A 22 -41.13 -3.04 -9.14
CA PHE A 22 -40.32 -2.11 -8.33
C PHE A 22 -40.02 -0.78 -9.05
N VAL A 23 -40.23 -0.72 -10.37
CA VAL A 23 -39.98 0.44 -11.22
C VAL A 23 -41.09 0.55 -12.25
N GLU A 24 -41.70 1.72 -12.40
CA GLU A 24 -42.68 1.98 -13.45
C GLU A 24 -41.99 2.00 -14.83
N SER A 25 -42.56 1.28 -15.79
CA SER A 25 -42.05 1.22 -17.15
C SER A 25 -42.14 2.60 -17.82
N GLY A 26 -41.00 3.29 -17.95
CA GLY A 26 -40.90 4.62 -18.55
C GLY A 26 -40.37 5.73 -17.63
N ASP A 27 -39.82 5.39 -16.46
CA ASP A 27 -39.22 6.37 -15.55
C ASP A 27 -37.95 7.00 -16.16
N GLN A 28 -38.14 8.11 -16.87
CA GLN A 28 -37.08 8.86 -17.58
C GLN A 28 -36.00 9.37 -16.63
N GLU A 29 -36.33 9.61 -15.34
CA GLU A 29 -35.35 10.00 -14.33
C GLU A 29 -34.41 8.85 -13.98
N LEU A 30 -34.94 7.62 -13.86
CA LEU A 30 -34.14 6.44 -13.57
C LEU A 30 -33.24 6.06 -14.76
N GLU A 31 -33.79 6.11 -15.98
CA GLU A 31 -33.00 5.86 -17.20
C GLU A 31 -31.91 6.91 -17.40
N SER A 32 -32.23 8.20 -17.19
CA SER A 32 -31.23 9.27 -17.27
C SER A 32 -30.20 9.21 -16.15
N PHE A 33 -30.56 8.79 -14.94
CA PHE A 33 -29.63 8.54 -13.84
C PHE A 33 -28.67 7.38 -14.16
N VAL A 34 -29.18 6.27 -14.71
CA VAL A 34 -28.37 5.11 -15.12
C VAL A 34 -27.46 5.46 -16.30
N LEU A 35 -27.96 6.21 -17.29
CA LEU A 35 -27.17 6.70 -18.41
C LEU A 35 -26.11 7.71 -17.97
N ALA A 36 -26.41 8.60 -17.02
CA ALA A 36 -25.44 9.52 -16.43
C ALA A 36 -24.33 8.77 -15.66
N GLN A 37 -24.68 7.73 -14.91
CA GLN A 37 -23.68 6.87 -14.26
C GLN A 37 -22.87 6.01 -15.25
N GLN A 38 -23.47 5.56 -16.35
CA GLN A 38 -22.74 4.83 -17.41
C GLN A 38 -21.84 5.76 -18.24
N GLN A 39 -22.19 7.04 -18.38
CA GLN A 39 -21.39 8.05 -19.08
C GLN A 39 -20.26 8.62 -18.24
N GLU A 40 -20.27 8.46 -16.92
CA GLU A 40 -19.04 8.53 -16.11
C GLU A 40 -18.16 7.31 -16.46
N THR A 41 -17.59 7.35 -17.66
CA THR A 41 -16.46 6.50 -18.04
C THR A 41 -15.31 6.94 -17.16
N GLU A 42 -15.24 6.35 -15.97
CA GLU A 42 -14.07 6.42 -15.12
C GLU A 42 -12.85 6.16 -16.00
N LEU A 43 -12.00 7.19 -16.14
CA LEU A 43 -10.80 7.10 -16.98
C LEU A 43 -10.08 5.77 -16.72
N PRO A 44 -9.81 4.96 -17.77
CA PRO A 44 -9.15 3.68 -17.61
C PRO A 44 -7.91 3.78 -16.73
N LEU A 45 -7.66 2.78 -15.89
CA LEU A 45 -6.58 2.77 -14.91
C LEU A 45 -5.22 3.14 -15.53
N TYR A 46 -4.95 2.68 -16.75
CA TYR A 46 -3.72 2.98 -17.48
C TYR A 46 -3.58 4.47 -17.84
N ILE A 47 -4.69 5.16 -18.15
CA ILE A 47 -4.67 6.62 -18.41
C ILE A 47 -4.37 7.37 -17.11
N ARG A 48 -4.97 6.97 -15.99
CA ARG A 48 -4.67 7.57 -14.68
C ARG A 48 -3.20 7.36 -14.28
N ALA A 49 -2.66 6.16 -14.54
CA ALA A 49 -1.26 5.86 -14.30
C ALA A 49 -0.33 6.69 -15.20
N LEU A 50 -0.63 6.79 -16.50
CA LEU A 50 0.15 7.59 -17.45
C LEU A 50 0.15 9.08 -17.09
N VAL A 51 -1.00 9.62 -16.67
CA VAL A 51 -1.13 10.99 -16.17
C VAL A 51 -0.26 11.19 -14.92
N GLY A 52 -0.27 10.24 -13.99
CA GLY A 52 0.60 10.27 -12.80
C GLY A 52 2.09 10.28 -13.16
N VAL A 53 2.52 9.39 -14.07
CA VAL A 53 3.91 9.33 -14.55
C VAL A 53 4.31 10.63 -15.25
N GLY A 54 3.46 11.18 -16.12
CA GLY A 54 3.75 12.43 -16.80
C GLY A 54 3.85 13.62 -15.84
N ALA A 55 2.99 13.69 -14.83
CA ALA A 55 3.10 14.71 -13.78
C ALA A 55 4.37 14.55 -12.94
N PHE A 56 4.79 13.32 -12.64
CA PHE A 56 6.04 13.05 -11.94
C PHE A 56 7.25 13.54 -12.74
N ILE A 57 7.33 13.20 -14.03
CA ILE A 57 8.39 13.69 -14.93
C ILE A 57 8.36 15.22 -15.00
N ALA A 58 7.18 15.81 -15.19
CA ALA A 58 7.03 17.26 -15.21
C ALA A 58 7.50 17.91 -13.89
N SER A 59 7.22 17.29 -12.74
CA SER A 59 7.66 17.82 -11.46
C SER A 59 9.18 17.84 -11.31
N ILE A 60 9.88 16.80 -11.80
CA ILE A 60 11.35 16.75 -11.84
C ILE A 60 11.90 17.85 -12.76
N CYS A 61 11.32 18.00 -13.96
CA CYS A 61 11.73 19.06 -14.88
C CYS A 61 11.51 20.47 -14.29
N LEU A 62 10.40 20.70 -13.58
CA LEU A 62 10.13 21.97 -12.91
C LEU A 62 11.10 22.22 -11.75
N ILE A 63 11.43 21.20 -10.96
CA ILE A 63 12.47 21.31 -9.92
C ILE A 63 13.81 21.68 -10.56
N GLY A 64 14.20 20.99 -11.64
CA GLY A 64 15.43 21.29 -12.38
C GLY A 64 15.44 22.70 -12.98
N LEU A 65 14.31 23.17 -13.52
CA LEU A 65 14.16 24.53 -14.03
C LEU A 65 14.36 25.57 -12.93
N VAL A 66 13.78 25.36 -11.75
CA VAL A 66 13.96 26.26 -10.61
C VAL A 66 15.40 26.24 -10.13
N ALA A 67 16.00 25.05 -9.98
CA ALA A 67 17.35 24.89 -9.47
C ALA A 67 18.44 25.43 -10.41
N LEU A 68 18.23 25.38 -11.74
CA LEU A 68 19.22 25.82 -12.74
C LEU A 68 18.92 27.18 -13.36
N GLY A 69 17.64 27.54 -13.46
CA GLY A 69 17.16 28.63 -14.30
C GLY A 69 16.74 29.87 -13.54
N LEU A 70 16.40 29.75 -12.25
CA LEU A 70 16.17 30.90 -11.38
C LEU A 70 17.46 31.13 -10.59
N SER A 71 18.01 32.34 -10.67
CA SER A 71 19.09 32.80 -9.79
C SER A 71 18.55 32.89 -8.36
N VAL A 72 18.47 31.73 -7.72
CA VAL A 72 18.08 31.59 -6.32
C VAL A 72 19.36 31.71 -5.51
N ASP A 73 19.54 32.89 -4.91
CA ASP A 73 20.74 33.19 -4.13
C ASP A 73 20.57 32.78 -2.66
N GLU A 74 19.31 32.71 -2.16
CA GLU A 74 19.02 32.41 -0.76
C GLU A 74 18.10 31.19 -0.58
N ASN A 75 18.29 30.44 0.51
CA ASN A 75 17.46 29.29 0.86
C ASN A 75 15.97 29.65 1.06
N GLU A 76 15.70 30.90 1.45
CA GLU A 76 14.35 31.43 1.66
C GLU A 76 13.55 31.54 0.34
N ASP A 77 14.23 31.76 -0.78
CA ASP A 77 13.57 31.86 -2.10
C ASP A 77 12.93 30.52 -2.49
N PHE A 78 13.58 29.40 -2.20
CA PHE A 78 13.01 28.07 -2.44
C PHE A 78 11.72 27.84 -1.62
N LEU A 79 11.66 28.39 -0.41
CA LEU A 79 10.46 28.33 0.43
C LEU A 79 9.31 29.12 -0.21
N ILE A 80 9.58 30.35 -0.64
CA ILE A 80 8.59 31.24 -1.26
C ILE A 80 8.08 30.65 -2.58
N ILE A 81 8.99 30.20 -3.44
CA ILE A 81 8.66 29.55 -4.73
C ILE A 81 7.87 28.26 -4.50
N GLY A 82 8.27 27.46 -3.51
CA GLY A 82 7.58 26.23 -3.12
C GLY A 82 6.12 26.50 -2.72
N LEU A 83 5.89 27.47 -1.84
CA LEU A 83 4.55 27.89 -1.42
C LEU A 83 3.73 28.48 -2.58
N ALA A 84 4.36 29.26 -3.47
CA ALA A 84 3.71 29.78 -4.66
C ALA A 84 3.22 28.67 -5.59
N PHE A 85 4.01 27.61 -5.80
CA PHE A 85 3.58 26.45 -6.58
C PHE A 85 2.47 25.65 -5.91
N VAL A 86 2.50 25.48 -4.58
CA VAL A 86 1.39 24.84 -3.83
C VAL A 86 0.10 25.65 -4.00
N ALA A 87 0.17 26.99 -3.87
CA ALA A 87 -0.98 27.86 -4.07
C ALA A 87 -1.51 27.77 -5.50
N LEU A 88 -0.62 27.81 -6.51
CA LEU A 88 -0.98 27.68 -7.91
C LEU A 88 -1.66 26.33 -8.20
N ALA A 89 -1.16 25.24 -7.62
CA ALA A 89 -1.77 23.92 -7.73
C ALA A 89 -3.20 23.90 -7.18
N ILE A 90 -3.42 24.46 -5.99
CA ILE A 90 -4.78 24.53 -5.38
C ILE A 90 -5.73 25.34 -6.27
N VAL A 91 -5.25 26.45 -6.84
CA VAL A 91 -6.03 27.30 -7.74
C VAL A 91 -6.39 26.54 -9.02
N LEU A 92 -5.42 25.88 -9.66
CA LEU A 92 -5.62 25.10 -10.87
C LEU A 92 -6.61 23.94 -10.66
N GLN A 93 -6.52 23.25 -9.52
CA GLN A 93 -7.48 22.20 -9.17
C GLN A 93 -8.90 22.76 -9.06
N LYS A 94 -9.09 23.90 -8.40
CA LYS A 94 -10.42 24.52 -8.24
C LYS A 94 -11.01 24.96 -9.59
N PHE A 95 -10.18 25.42 -10.52
CA PHE A 95 -10.62 25.83 -11.85
C PHE A 95 -10.87 24.67 -12.82
N SER A 96 -10.44 23.45 -12.48
CA SER A 96 -10.56 22.30 -13.38
C SER A 96 -12.00 21.79 -13.57
N GLY A 97 -12.96 22.19 -12.71
CA GLY A 97 -14.38 21.83 -12.86
C GLY A 97 -14.69 20.33 -12.73
N ASN A 98 -15.95 19.94 -13.01
CA ASN A 98 -16.46 18.56 -12.87
C ASN A 98 -16.76 17.87 -14.22
N GLY A 99 -16.02 18.17 -15.30
CA GLY A 99 -16.32 17.68 -16.66
C GLY A 99 -15.30 16.71 -17.24
N ALA A 100 -15.71 15.64 -17.92
CA ALA A 100 -14.78 14.67 -18.54
C ALA A 100 -14.14 15.19 -19.85
N THR A 101 -13.47 16.35 -19.82
CA THR A 101 -12.83 16.98 -20.99
C THR A 101 -11.31 16.88 -20.93
N ILE A 102 -10.65 16.80 -22.10
CA ILE A 102 -9.18 16.78 -22.25
C ILE A 102 -8.51 17.94 -21.47
N ARG A 103 -9.11 19.14 -21.51
CA ARG A 103 -8.66 20.32 -20.77
C ARG A 103 -8.60 20.06 -19.26
N GLN A 104 -9.60 19.38 -18.70
CA GLN A 104 -9.62 19.03 -17.28
C GLN A 104 -8.49 18.04 -16.94
N SER A 105 -8.31 16.97 -17.73
CA SER A 105 -7.25 16.00 -17.49
C SER A 105 -5.86 16.66 -17.49
N PHE A 106 -5.64 17.58 -18.43
CA PHE A 106 -4.41 18.38 -18.49
C PHE A 106 -4.26 19.30 -17.26
N MET A 107 -5.31 20.06 -16.90
CA MET A 107 -5.27 20.95 -15.73
C MET A 107 -5.03 20.19 -14.42
N MET A 108 -5.63 19.02 -14.24
CA MET A 108 -5.40 18.15 -13.10
C MET A 108 -3.96 17.60 -13.07
N GLN A 109 -3.41 17.24 -14.23
CA GLN A 109 -2.02 16.80 -14.35
C GLN A 109 -1.02 17.91 -14.02
N SER A 110 -1.22 19.12 -14.57
CA SER A 110 -0.39 20.29 -14.25
C SER A 110 -0.51 20.68 -12.79
N SER A 111 -1.73 20.68 -12.24
CA SER A 111 -1.98 20.91 -10.82
C SER A 111 -1.18 19.93 -9.95
N PHE A 112 -1.20 18.63 -10.29
CA PHE A 112 -0.44 17.63 -9.54
C PHE A 112 1.06 17.84 -9.64
N ALA A 113 1.58 18.18 -10.82
CA ALA A 113 3.00 18.50 -11.00
C ALA A 113 3.43 19.71 -10.14
N PHE A 114 2.66 20.81 -10.16
CA PHE A 114 2.92 21.97 -9.31
C PHE A 114 2.82 21.66 -7.82
N MET A 115 1.86 20.82 -7.40
CA MET A 115 1.75 20.40 -6.00
C MET A 115 2.98 19.61 -5.56
N ALA A 116 3.40 18.64 -6.38
CA ALA A 116 4.57 17.82 -6.10
C ALA A 116 5.86 18.66 -6.05
N THR A 117 6.09 19.51 -7.06
CA THR A 117 7.22 20.45 -7.08
C THR A 117 7.20 21.40 -5.89
N GLY A 118 6.06 22.00 -5.58
CA GLY A 118 5.92 22.97 -4.49
C GLY A 118 6.21 22.36 -3.12
N LYS A 119 5.68 21.16 -2.84
CA LYS A 119 5.99 20.43 -1.60
C LYS A 119 7.47 20.04 -1.52
N SER A 120 8.05 19.55 -2.62
CA SER A 120 9.47 19.16 -2.64
C SER A 120 10.39 20.35 -2.38
N LEU A 121 10.15 21.51 -3.01
CA LEU A 121 10.93 22.73 -2.78
C LEU A 121 10.75 23.26 -1.35
N PHE A 122 9.53 23.25 -0.82
CA PHE A 122 9.25 23.63 0.56
C PHE A 122 10.01 22.77 1.57
N VAL A 123 9.99 21.44 1.39
CA VAL A 123 10.71 20.50 2.25
C VAL A 123 12.21 20.68 2.11
N PHE A 124 12.71 20.82 0.87
CA PHE A 124 14.13 21.04 0.60
C PHE A 124 14.65 22.31 1.28
N ALA A 125 13.93 23.43 1.16
CA ALA A 125 14.30 24.69 1.79
C ALA A 125 14.43 24.55 3.33
N LEU A 126 13.48 23.88 3.98
CA LEU A 126 13.53 23.69 5.44
C LEU A 126 14.64 22.73 5.88
N VAL A 127 14.94 21.69 5.10
CA VAL A 127 16.11 20.83 5.37
C VAL A 127 17.41 21.64 5.28
N MET A 128 17.53 22.54 4.30
CA MET A 128 18.72 23.39 4.14
C MET A 128 18.84 24.45 5.25
N ILE A 129 17.72 25.02 5.72
CA ILE A 129 17.72 26.05 6.78
C ILE A 129 18.07 25.46 8.15
N PHE A 130 17.55 24.28 8.46
CA PHE A 130 17.71 23.65 9.78
C PHE A 130 18.83 22.59 9.83
N GLU A 131 19.41 22.23 8.69
CA GLU A 131 20.47 21.22 8.55
C GLU A 131 20.16 19.88 9.24
N SER A 132 18.88 19.52 9.34
CA SER A 132 18.42 18.33 10.07
C SER A 132 17.45 17.49 9.23
N GLY A 133 17.64 16.18 9.23
CA GLY A 133 16.72 15.23 8.58
C GLY A 133 15.30 15.29 9.15
N TRP A 134 15.18 15.53 10.47
CA TRP A 134 13.90 15.67 11.15
C TRP A 134 13.15 16.93 10.74
N ALA A 135 13.86 17.99 10.37
CA ALA A 135 13.24 19.19 9.79
C ALA A 135 12.50 18.85 8.49
N GLY A 136 13.08 17.97 7.66
CA GLY A 136 12.43 17.45 6.44
C GLY A 136 11.17 16.64 6.73
N THR A 137 11.19 15.80 7.77
CA THR A 137 10.00 15.04 8.19
C THR A 137 8.89 15.95 8.70
N LEU A 138 9.23 16.91 9.57
CA LEU A 138 8.28 17.87 10.12
C LEU A 138 7.72 18.79 9.04
N ALA A 139 8.55 19.24 8.09
CA ALA A 139 8.14 20.00 6.92
C ALA A 139 7.14 19.21 6.06
N THR A 140 7.47 17.96 5.76
CA THR A 140 6.60 17.07 4.94
C THR A 140 5.28 16.82 5.66
N LEU A 141 5.30 16.58 6.97
CA LEU A 141 4.10 16.41 7.78
C LEU A 141 3.25 17.69 7.78
N GLY A 142 3.87 18.84 8.06
CA GLY A 142 3.20 20.14 8.13
C GLY A 142 2.50 20.49 6.83
N ILE A 143 3.21 20.39 5.68
CA ILE A 143 2.62 20.70 4.38
C ILE A 143 1.57 19.67 3.97
N THR A 144 1.73 18.40 4.35
CA THR A 144 0.73 17.35 4.09
C THR A 144 -0.56 17.64 4.85
N VAL A 145 -0.49 17.94 6.15
CA VAL A 145 -1.65 18.29 6.97
C VAL A 145 -2.34 19.54 6.45
N ALA A 146 -1.58 20.58 6.10
CA ALA A 146 -2.11 21.82 5.55
C ALA A 146 -2.85 21.62 4.22
N THR A 147 -2.33 20.76 3.35
CA THR A 147 -2.91 20.52 2.02
C THR A 147 -3.98 19.42 2.01
N TYR A 148 -4.06 18.56 3.02
CA TYR A 148 -4.89 17.35 3.01
C TYR A 148 -6.39 17.59 2.72
N TYR A 149 -6.98 18.59 3.37
CA TYR A 149 -8.40 18.93 3.24
C TYR A 149 -8.69 19.87 2.08
N VAL A 150 -7.71 20.67 1.69
CA VAL A 150 -7.82 21.66 0.61
C VAL A 150 -7.66 20.99 -0.75
N TYR A 151 -6.67 20.11 -0.89
CA TYR A 151 -6.32 19.45 -2.13
C TYR A 151 -6.89 18.03 -2.19
N ARG A 152 -8.06 17.89 -2.83
CA ARG A 152 -8.87 16.66 -2.75
C ARG A 152 -8.49 15.59 -3.77
N MET A 153 -7.20 15.47 -4.14
CA MET A 153 -6.73 14.39 -5.01
C MET A 153 -6.26 13.18 -4.20
N SER A 154 -6.82 12.01 -4.52
CA SER A 154 -6.45 10.74 -3.87
C SER A 154 -4.98 10.36 -4.07
N VAL A 155 -4.42 10.64 -5.25
CA VAL A 155 -3.03 10.36 -5.59
C VAL A 155 -2.07 11.18 -4.72
N ASP A 156 -2.31 12.49 -4.59
CA ASP A 156 -1.50 13.37 -3.74
C ASP A 156 -1.61 12.99 -2.26
N ARG A 157 -2.80 12.66 -1.78
CA ARG A 157 -2.99 12.20 -0.40
C ARG A 157 -2.21 10.90 -0.11
N PHE A 158 -2.26 9.94 -1.03
CA PHE A 158 -1.47 8.71 -0.91
C PHE A 158 0.02 9.05 -0.90
N LEU A 159 0.50 9.79 -1.90
CA LEU A 159 1.93 10.07 -2.07
C LEU A 159 2.49 10.91 -0.91
N SER A 160 1.73 11.89 -0.42
CA SER A 160 2.13 12.76 0.69
C SER A 160 2.15 12.00 2.01
N SER A 161 1.11 11.19 2.29
CA SER A 161 1.10 10.33 3.48
C SER A 161 2.23 9.30 3.42
N PHE A 162 2.47 8.70 2.26
CA PHE A 162 3.59 7.78 2.07
C PHE A 162 4.94 8.49 2.24
N ALA A 163 5.11 9.71 1.71
CA ALA A 163 6.34 10.49 1.86
C ALA A 163 6.63 10.83 3.32
N VAL A 164 5.62 11.16 4.14
CA VAL A 164 5.79 11.35 5.59
C VAL A 164 6.29 10.07 6.25
N LEU A 165 5.63 8.93 6.03
CA LEU A 165 6.01 7.66 6.63
C LEU A 165 7.39 7.18 6.16
N PHE A 166 7.70 7.39 4.88
CA PHE A 166 9.00 7.09 4.29
C PHE A 166 10.10 7.99 4.84
N SER A 167 9.81 9.28 5.07
CA SER A 167 10.76 10.21 5.69
C SER A 167 11.06 9.82 7.14
N ILE A 168 10.06 9.37 7.91
CA ILE A 168 10.28 8.82 9.26
C ILE A 168 11.16 7.57 9.17
N HIS A 169 10.86 6.66 8.25
CA HIS A 169 11.69 5.47 7.98
C HIS A 169 13.15 5.84 7.74
N LEU A 170 13.42 6.79 6.83
CA LEU A 170 14.78 7.22 6.52
C LEU A 170 15.48 7.86 7.72
N ASN A 171 14.78 8.69 8.49
CA ASN A 171 15.38 9.32 9.68
C ASN A 171 15.75 8.29 10.74
N VAL A 172 14.84 7.37 11.08
CA VAL A 172 15.13 6.28 12.02
C VAL A 172 16.21 5.33 11.47
N ALA A 173 16.33 5.20 10.15
CA ALA A 173 17.28 4.31 9.51
C ALA A 173 18.68 4.89 9.30
N PHE A 174 18.85 6.19 9.13
CA PHE A 174 20.11 6.77 8.65
C PHE A 174 20.63 7.92 9.49
N VAL A 175 19.84 8.50 10.39
CA VAL A 175 20.30 9.61 11.22
C VAL A 175 21.01 9.07 12.47
N GLU A 176 22.27 9.46 12.62
CA GLU A 176 23.19 9.00 13.68
C GLU A 176 22.89 9.60 15.07
N GLU A 177 21.89 10.47 15.20
CA GLU A 177 21.60 11.18 16.46
C GLU A 177 21.09 10.25 17.59
N LEU A 178 20.62 9.04 17.28
CA LEU A 178 19.97 8.12 18.23
C LEU A 178 20.40 6.64 18.06
N PRO A 179 21.69 6.28 18.20
CA PRO A 179 22.16 4.92 17.94
C PRO A 179 21.56 3.90 18.93
N GLU A 180 21.72 4.10 20.24
CA GLU A 180 21.30 3.12 21.26
C GLU A 180 19.78 2.89 21.35
N SER A 181 18.97 3.81 20.81
CA SER A 181 17.50 3.74 20.88
C SER A 181 16.84 3.46 19.53
N ARG A 182 17.64 3.29 18.47
CA ARG A 182 17.17 3.12 17.10
C ARG A 182 16.23 1.93 16.93
N GLU A 183 16.56 0.79 17.54
CA GLU A 183 15.71 -0.40 17.52
C GLU A 183 14.34 -0.13 18.16
N ILE A 184 14.31 0.59 19.29
CA ILE A 184 13.07 0.91 20.00
C ILE A 184 12.19 1.83 19.15
N PHE A 185 12.76 2.90 18.57
CA PHE A 185 12.02 3.82 17.72
C PHE A 185 11.48 3.14 16.47
N PHE A 186 12.28 2.30 15.82
CA PHE A 186 11.86 1.56 14.63
C PHE A 186 10.72 0.57 14.94
N ASN A 187 10.88 -0.21 16.01
CA ASN A 187 9.86 -1.16 16.45
C ASN A 187 8.55 -0.46 16.88
N LEU A 188 8.66 0.65 17.62
CA LEU A 188 7.51 1.46 18.04
C LEU A 188 6.78 2.05 16.82
N PHE A 189 7.53 2.53 15.84
CA PHE A 189 6.97 3.10 14.63
C PHE A 189 6.19 2.05 13.81
N VAL A 190 6.80 0.89 13.53
CA VAL A 190 6.10 -0.20 12.81
C VAL A 190 4.90 -0.74 13.61
N PHE A 191 5.01 -0.81 14.95
CA PHE A 191 3.89 -1.15 15.81
C PHE A 191 2.71 -0.16 15.65
N CYS A 192 3.00 1.14 15.68
CA CYS A 192 2.01 2.18 15.43
C CYS A 192 1.40 2.06 14.02
N GLU A 193 2.20 1.78 12.99
CA GLU A 193 1.71 1.58 11.63
C GLU A 193 0.76 0.39 11.51
N VAL A 194 1.10 -0.76 12.12
CA VAL A 194 0.24 -1.95 12.15
C VAL A 194 -1.07 -1.66 12.88
N LEU A 195 -1.02 -0.97 14.02
CA LEU A 195 -2.23 -0.59 14.75
C LEU A 195 -3.12 0.35 13.94
N LEU A 196 -2.55 1.38 13.32
CA LEU A 196 -3.31 2.33 12.48
C LEU A 196 -3.91 1.63 11.25
N ALA A 197 -3.13 0.77 10.58
CA ALA A 197 -3.60 -0.02 9.45
C ALA A 197 -4.74 -0.97 9.87
N ALA A 198 -4.63 -1.60 11.03
CA ALA A 198 -5.67 -2.47 11.60
C ALA A 198 -6.94 -1.66 11.95
N LEU A 199 -6.81 -0.51 12.61
CA LEU A 199 -7.93 0.36 12.95
C LEU A 199 -8.70 0.82 11.70
N LEU A 200 -7.97 1.29 10.68
CA LEU A 200 -8.58 1.69 9.41
C LEU A 200 -9.27 0.48 8.77
N THR A 201 -8.61 -0.68 8.70
CA THR A 201 -9.17 -1.87 8.02
C THR A 201 -10.37 -2.48 8.76
N TRP A 202 -10.37 -2.47 10.09
CA TRP A 202 -11.42 -3.05 10.92
C TRP A 202 -12.65 -2.14 11.02
N SER A 203 -12.46 -0.83 10.96
CA SER A 203 -13.58 0.12 10.95
C SER A 203 -14.45 -0.13 9.70
N GLY A 204 -15.66 -0.67 9.89
CA GLY A 204 -16.55 -1.05 8.78
C GLY A 204 -17.02 0.12 7.91
N LYS A 205 -16.72 1.37 8.28
CA LYS A 205 -17.09 2.59 7.56
C LYS A 205 -15.92 3.59 7.54
N ILE A 206 -14.91 3.31 6.72
CA ILE A 206 -13.85 4.30 6.46
C ILE A 206 -14.43 5.40 5.57
N ARG A 207 -14.28 6.68 5.97
CA ARG A 207 -14.59 7.79 5.05
C ARG A 207 -13.67 7.68 3.83
N ARG A 208 -14.21 7.84 2.62
CA ARG A 208 -13.45 7.73 1.34
C ARG A 208 -12.13 8.52 1.35
N ASP A 209 -12.06 9.61 2.12
CA ASP A 209 -10.87 10.44 2.29
C ASP A 209 -9.66 9.73 2.88
N PHE A 210 -9.84 8.73 3.76
CA PHE A 210 -8.75 8.02 4.44
C PHE A 210 -8.29 6.74 3.71
N VAL A 211 -8.95 6.37 2.61
CA VAL A 211 -8.54 5.22 1.78
C VAL A 211 -7.09 5.37 1.26
N PRO A 212 -6.64 6.54 0.77
CA PRO A 212 -5.25 6.76 0.38
C PRO A 212 -4.25 6.55 1.54
N VAL A 213 -4.62 6.97 2.75
CA VAL A 213 -3.76 6.83 3.95
C VAL A 213 -3.61 5.37 4.34
N LYS A 214 -4.69 4.59 4.25
CA LYS A 214 -4.66 3.14 4.46
C LYS A 214 -3.64 2.46 3.55
N TYR A 215 -3.65 2.79 2.26
CA TYR A 215 -2.68 2.21 1.31
C TYR A 215 -1.27 2.73 1.55
N ALA A 216 -1.08 4.00 1.93
CA ALA A 216 0.22 4.54 2.29
C ALA A 216 0.84 3.78 3.48
N LEU A 217 0.04 3.44 4.50
CA LEU A 217 0.48 2.62 5.64
C LEU A 217 0.92 1.22 5.21
N PHE A 218 0.14 0.54 4.37
CA PHE A 218 0.55 -0.78 3.87
C PHE A 218 1.82 -0.71 3.00
N CYS A 219 1.96 0.30 2.16
CA CYS A 219 3.19 0.53 1.40
C CYS A 219 4.39 0.80 2.32
N SER A 220 4.19 1.59 3.38
CA SER A 220 5.23 1.87 4.37
C SER A 220 5.66 0.61 5.13
N LEU A 221 4.72 -0.24 5.55
CA LEU A 221 5.02 -1.55 6.15
C LEU A 221 5.84 -2.45 5.21
N CYS A 222 5.55 -2.42 3.91
CA CYS A 222 6.36 -3.14 2.92
C CYS A 222 7.79 -2.59 2.85
N VAL A 223 7.96 -1.26 2.90
CA VAL A 223 9.28 -0.63 2.96
C VAL A 223 10.01 -1.03 4.24
N ALA A 224 9.33 -1.06 5.39
CA ALA A 224 9.90 -1.50 6.67
C ALA A 224 10.47 -2.92 6.57
N ALA A 225 9.68 -3.84 6.00
CA ALA A 225 10.09 -5.23 5.81
C ALA A 225 11.26 -5.37 4.81
N LEU A 226 11.26 -4.61 3.71
CA LEU A 226 12.36 -4.58 2.75
C LEU A 226 13.64 -4.00 3.36
N PHE A 227 13.51 -2.95 4.16
CA PHE A 227 14.64 -2.33 4.84
C PHE A 227 15.36 -3.33 5.74
N LEU A 228 14.61 -4.10 6.52
CA LEU A 228 15.16 -5.10 7.42
C LEU A 228 15.90 -6.23 6.70
N VAL A 229 15.37 -6.66 5.54
CA VAL A 229 16.02 -7.65 4.67
C VAL A 229 17.29 -7.07 4.03
N SER A 230 17.23 -5.83 3.49
CA SER A 230 18.38 -5.20 2.84
C SER A 230 19.55 -4.90 3.79
N ARG A 231 19.25 -4.55 5.06
CA ARG A 231 20.27 -4.31 6.09
C ARG A 231 20.95 -5.60 6.51
N PHE A 232 20.32 -6.76 6.35
CA PHE A 232 20.96 -8.05 6.62
C PHE A 232 22.09 -8.33 5.61
N GLU A 233 21.92 -7.98 4.34
CA GLU A 233 22.98 -8.11 3.31
C GLU A 233 24.11 -7.07 3.47
N PHE A 234 23.79 -5.82 3.84
CA PHE A 234 24.81 -4.75 4.00
C PHE A 234 25.51 -4.75 5.37
N ALA A 235 24.88 -5.26 6.43
CA ALA A 235 25.47 -5.32 7.78
C ALA A 235 26.63 -6.33 7.89
N TYR A 236 26.77 -7.27 6.94
CA TYR A 236 27.96 -8.14 6.89
C TYR A 236 29.26 -7.36 6.61
N ALA A 237 29.17 -6.09 6.19
CA ALA A 237 30.31 -5.23 5.88
C ALA A 237 30.63 -4.17 6.97
N MET A 238 29.76 -3.93 7.96
CA MET A 238 29.93 -2.87 8.98
C MET A 238 29.43 -3.37 10.35
N GLU A 239 30.26 -3.27 11.39
CA GLU A 239 29.98 -3.66 12.79
C GLU A 239 28.91 -2.78 13.48
N GLU A 240 27.75 -2.55 12.85
CA GLU A 240 26.67 -1.73 13.41
C GLU A 240 25.54 -2.57 14.02
N GLU A 241 24.95 -2.02 15.08
CA GLU A 241 23.84 -2.59 15.87
C GLU A 241 22.68 -3.04 14.97
N VAL A 242 22.49 -4.36 14.91
CA VAL A 242 21.48 -4.99 14.06
C VAL A 242 20.11 -4.91 14.74
N ILE A 243 19.16 -4.23 14.10
CA ILE A 243 17.74 -4.27 14.50
C ILE A 243 17.27 -5.73 14.47
N ARG A 244 16.85 -6.26 15.62
CA ARG A 244 16.47 -7.67 15.72
C ARG A 244 15.13 -7.91 15.01
N PRO A 245 15.06 -8.88 14.07
CA PRO A 245 13.84 -9.11 13.29
C PRO A 245 12.71 -9.76 14.09
N LEU A 246 13.01 -10.34 15.26
CA LEU A 246 12.07 -11.13 16.05
C LEU A 246 10.79 -10.34 16.41
N PHE A 247 10.93 -9.08 16.83
CA PHE A 247 9.77 -8.27 17.20
C PHE A 247 8.81 -8.09 16.02
N MET A 248 9.34 -7.79 14.83
CA MET A 248 8.54 -7.61 13.63
C MET A 248 7.90 -8.91 13.16
N SER A 249 8.62 -10.03 13.23
CA SER A 249 8.06 -11.33 12.86
C SER A 249 6.89 -11.71 13.77
N LEU A 250 7.02 -11.50 15.08
CA LEU A 250 5.94 -11.73 16.05
C LEU A 250 4.77 -10.77 15.83
N LEU A 251 5.05 -9.49 15.56
CA LEU A 251 4.04 -8.47 15.29
C LEU A 251 3.21 -8.81 14.04
N PHE A 252 3.86 -9.15 12.93
CA PHE A 252 3.17 -9.53 11.69
C PHE A 252 2.46 -10.88 11.81
N ALA A 253 3.00 -11.84 12.56
CA ALA A 253 2.30 -13.09 12.83
C ALA A 253 1.05 -12.88 13.68
N GLY A 254 1.15 -12.03 14.72
CA GLY A 254 -0.01 -11.61 15.52
C GLY A 254 -1.06 -10.90 14.67
N ALA A 255 -0.65 -10.00 13.77
CA ALA A 255 -1.54 -9.34 12.82
C ALA A 255 -2.19 -10.32 11.84
N LEU A 256 -1.47 -11.34 11.38
CA LEU A 256 -1.99 -12.39 10.50
C LEU A 256 -3.03 -13.27 11.21
N ILE A 257 -2.75 -13.69 12.45
CA ILE A 257 -3.72 -14.42 13.27
C ILE A 257 -4.97 -13.57 13.51
N ALA A 258 -4.80 -12.29 13.83
CA ALA A 258 -5.92 -11.36 14.01
C ALA A 258 -6.73 -11.20 12.72
N ALA A 259 -6.08 -11.11 11.55
CA ALA A 259 -6.74 -11.04 10.25
C ALA A 259 -7.55 -12.32 9.96
N ILE A 260 -6.98 -13.50 10.21
CA ILE A 260 -7.68 -14.79 10.05
C ILE A 260 -8.91 -14.84 10.95
N ALA A 261 -8.77 -14.47 12.22
CA ALA A 261 -9.86 -14.44 13.19
C ALA A 261 -10.97 -13.46 12.77
N TRP A 262 -10.59 -12.30 12.23
CA TRP A 262 -11.53 -11.29 11.72
C TRP A 262 -12.31 -11.80 10.51
N ILE A 263 -11.63 -12.37 9.51
CA ILE A 263 -12.26 -12.92 8.30
C ILE A 263 -13.18 -14.09 8.63
N ALA A 264 -12.83 -14.91 9.63
CA ALA A 264 -13.67 -16.02 10.10
C ALA A 264 -14.96 -15.54 10.79
N GLY A 265 -15.12 -14.24 11.06
CA GLY A 265 -16.29 -13.68 11.75
C GLY A 265 -16.17 -13.68 13.28
N GLY A 266 -14.93 -13.67 13.81
CA GLY A 266 -14.64 -13.51 15.22
C GLY A 266 -13.91 -14.71 15.86
N PRO A 267 -13.32 -14.51 17.05
CA PRO A 267 -12.48 -15.51 17.70
C PRO A 267 -13.24 -16.78 18.11
N ALA A 268 -14.56 -16.70 18.30
CA ALA A 268 -15.40 -17.85 18.65
C ALA A 268 -15.46 -18.92 17.55
N LYS A 269 -15.24 -18.54 16.28
CA LYS A 269 -15.24 -19.45 15.13
C LYS A 269 -13.87 -20.07 14.84
N LEU A 270 -12.82 -19.68 15.57
CA LEU A 270 -11.48 -20.26 15.46
C LEU A 270 -11.38 -21.72 15.96
N LYS A 271 -12.47 -22.32 16.42
CA LYS A 271 -12.50 -23.71 16.91
C LYS A 271 -12.48 -24.75 15.79
N SER A 272 -12.60 -24.36 14.52
CA SER A 272 -12.48 -25.33 13.42
C SER A 272 -11.02 -25.78 13.26
N GLU A 273 -10.80 -27.08 13.04
CA GLU A 273 -9.45 -27.66 12.92
C GLU A 273 -8.61 -26.93 11.87
N ALA A 274 -9.22 -26.56 10.73
CA ALA A 274 -8.55 -25.81 9.67
C ALA A 274 -8.06 -24.42 10.11
N LEU A 275 -8.83 -23.69 10.93
CA LEU A 275 -8.43 -22.36 11.42
C LEU A 275 -7.38 -22.44 12.53
N ILE A 276 -7.45 -23.47 13.38
CA ILE A 276 -6.40 -23.76 14.37
C ILE A 276 -5.08 -24.05 13.66
N LEU A 277 -5.09 -24.92 12.64
CA LEU A 277 -3.91 -25.22 11.82
C LEU A 277 -3.38 -23.97 11.11
N ALA A 278 -4.25 -23.10 10.60
CA ALA A 278 -3.82 -21.83 9.99
C ALA A 278 -3.16 -20.89 11.01
N CYS A 279 -3.70 -20.78 12.23
CA CYS A 279 -3.10 -19.96 13.29
C CYS A 279 -1.77 -20.53 13.79
N LEU A 280 -1.68 -21.86 13.93
CA LEU A 280 -0.42 -22.54 14.25
C LEU A 280 0.62 -22.35 13.15
N GLY A 281 0.21 -22.45 11.88
CA GLY A 281 1.05 -22.16 10.73
C GLY A 281 1.55 -20.71 10.72
N ALA A 282 0.67 -19.75 11.01
CA ALA A 282 1.04 -18.34 11.13
C ALA A 282 2.03 -18.09 12.29
N ALA A 283 1.82 -18.73 13.43
CA ALA A 283 2.74 -18.63 14.58
C ALA A 283 4.10 -19.27 14.28
N ALA A 284 4.11 -20.45 13.64
CA ALA A 284 5.34 -21.13 13.21
C ALA A 284 6.08 -20.30 12.15
N LEU A 285 5.37 -19.70 11.20
CA LEU A 285 5.95 -18.75 10.25
C LEU A 285 6.53 -17.53 10.96
N GLY A 286 5.84 -16.96 11.95
CA GLY A 286 6.38 -15.85 12.75
C GLY A 286 7.64 -16.21 13.56
N ALA A 287 7.76 -17.47 13.97
CA ALA A 287 8.91 -17.95 14.74
C ALA A 287 10.12 -18.32 13.86
N ILE A 288 9.87 -18.79 12.63
CA ILE A 288 10.89 -19.39 11.76
C ILE A 288 11.22 -18.49 10.56
N ALA A 289 10.22 -17.84 9.97
CA ALA A 289 10.36 -17.09 8.73
C ALA A 289 10.75 -15.63 8.97
N ALA A 290 11.38 -15.04 7.95
CA ALA A 290 11.64 -13.61 7.91
C ALA A 290 10.32 -12.80 7.95
N PRO A 291 10.31 -11.62 8.60
CA PRO A 291 9.10 -10.82 8.76
C PRO A 291 8.46 -10.42 7.42
N GLY A 292 9.26 -10.29 6.36
CA GLY A 292 8.75 -10.02 5.01
C GLY A 292 7.82 -11.10 4.47
N ILE A 293 8.11 -12.38 4.70
CA ILE A 293 7.25 -13.49 4.23
C ILE A 293 5.90 -13.44 4.94
N THR A 294 5.91 -13.25 6.26
CA THR A 294 4.71 -13.15 7.08
C THR A 294 3.86 -11.94 6.68
N LEU A 295 4.48 -10.79 6.41
CA LEU A 295 3.80 -9.59 5.90
C LEU A 295 3.17 -9.84 4.51
N ALA A 296 3.87 -10.49 3.60
CA ALA A 296 3.34 -10.77 2.26
C ALA A 296 2.09 -11.66 2.33
N ILE A 297 2.12 -12.70 3.16
CA ILE A 297 0.96 -13.58 3.42
C ILE A 297 -0.18 -12.79 4.07
N LEU A 298 0.12 -11.94 5.07
CA LEU A 298 -0.85 -11.05 5.71
C LEU A 298 -1.57 -10.17 4.68
N LEU A 299 -0.85 -9.54 3.76
CA LEU A 299 -1.44 -8.69 2.71
C LEU A 299 -2.33 -9.50 1.76
N MET A 300 -1.92 -10.72 1.38
CA MET A 300 -2.74 -11.60 0.54
C MET A 300 -4.03 -12.02 1.25
N VAL A 301 -3.94 -12.42 2.53
CA VAL A 301 -5.09 -12.85 3.34
C VAL A 301 -6.07 -11.68 3.56
N LEU A 302 -5.56 -10.51 3.94
CA LEU A 302 -6.39 -9.30 4.09
C LEU A 302 -7.02 -8.88 2.77
N GLY A 303 -6.26 -8.90 1.67
CA GLY A 303 -6.76 -8.57 0.34
C GLY A 303 -7.86 -9.52 -0.12
N TYR A 304 -7.71 -10.83 0.15
CA TYR A 304 -8.76 -11.82 -0.11
C TYR A 304 -10.01 -11.56 0.73
N GLY A 305 -9.85 -11.35 2.04
CA GLY A 305 -10.97 -11.10 2.96
C GLY A 305 -11.75 -9.81 2.69
N LYS A 306 -11.11 -8.79 2.12
CA LYS A 306 -11.74 -7.51 1.71
C LYS A 306 -12.12 -7.45 0.23
N HIS A 307 -11.82 -8.49 -0.55
CA HIS A 307 -11.92 -8.48 -2.02
C HIS A 307 -11.13 -7.33 -2.69
N GLU A 308 -10.02 -6.91 -2.08
CA GLU A 308 -9.15 -5.84 -2.57
C GLU A 308 -7.96 -6.39 -3.35
N LYS A 309 -8.05 -6.34 -4.69
CA LYS A 309 -7.02 -6.87 -5.59
C LYS A 309 -5.65 -6.22 -5.41
N ILE A 310 -5.60 -4.95 -5.03
CA ILE A 310 -4.34 -4.20 -4.84
C ILE A 310 -3.51 -4.84 -3.72
N MET A 311 -4.13 -5.18 -2.58
CA MET A 311 -3.42 -5.81 -1.46
C MET A 311 -2.92 -7.22 -1.82
N ILE A 312 -3.74 -7.99 -2.55
CA ILE A 312 -3.34 -9.32 -3.05
C ILE A 312 -2.14 -9.17 -4.00
N ALA A 313 -2.19 -8.21 -4.93
CA ALA A 313 -1.12 -7.97 -5.89
C ALA A 313 0.18 -7.55 -5.20
N MET A 314 0.12 -6.66 -4.21
CA MET A 314 1.29 -6.26 -3.41
C MET A 314 1.92 -7.46 -2.70
N GLY A 315 1.12 -8.26 -1.98
CA GLY A 315 1.62 -9.44 -1.29
C GLY A 315 2.18 -10.50 -2.26
N ALA A 316 1.49 -10.76 -3.37
CA ALA A 316 1.92 -11.72 -4.38
C ALA A 316 3.21 -11.30 -5.10
N LEU A 317 3.45 -10.00 -5.29
CA LEU A 317 4.68 -9.48 -5.91
C LEU A 317 5.85 -9.49 -4.93
N LEU A 318 5.61 -9.17 -3.65
CA LEU A 318 6.63 -9.16 -2.61
C LEU A 318 7.02 -10.55 -2.11
N LEU A 319 6.11 -11.53 -2.16
CA LEU A 319 6.37 -12.87 -1.66
C LEU A 319 7.58 -13.54 -2.37
N PRO A 320 7.69 -13.56 -3.72
CA PRO A 320 8.89 -14.08 -4.39
C PRO A 320 10.17 -13.36 -3.99
N LEU A 321 10.11 -12.03 -3.81
CA LEU A 321 11.27 -11.22 -3.43
C LEU A 321 11.76 -11.57 -2.02
N PHE A 322 10.84 -11.70 -1.06
CA PHE A 322 11.20 -12.10 0.31
C PHE A 322 11.64 -13.56 0.39
N LEU A 323 11.04 -14.46 -0.41
CA LEU A 323 11.49 -15.85 -0.50
C LEU A 323 12.89 -15.95 -1.11
N TYR A 324 13.19 -15.12 -2.12
CA TYR A 324 14.53 -15.03 -2.70
C TYR A 324 15.55 -14.65 -1.62
N HIS A 325 15.37 -13.52 -0.93
CA HIS A 325 16.30 -13.11 0.12
C HIS A 325 16.40 -14.14 1.26
N TYR A 326 15.27 -14.63 1.78
CA TYR A 326 15.27 -15.64 2.83
C TYR A 326 16.03 -16.92 2.42
N TYR A 327 15.94 -17.32 1.15
CA TYR A 327 16.68 -18.48 0.64
C TYR A 327 18.20 -18.25 0.63
N TYR A 328 18.65 -17.03 0.31
CA TYR A 328 20.07 -16.69 0.27
C TYR A 328 20.64 -16.41 1.67
N GLU A 329 19.84 -15.87 2.59
CA GLU A 329 20.22 -15.61 3.99
C GLU A 329 20.33 -16.88 4.85
N LEU A 330 19.70 -17.99 4.47
CA LEU A 330 19.89 -19.25 5.20
C LEU A 330 21.37 -19.68 5.11
N ASP A 331 22.08 -19.59 6.24
CA ASP A 331 23.43 -20.15 6.50
C ASP A 331 23.41 -21.69 6.50
N VAL A 332 22.94 -22.23 5.40
CA VAL A 332 22.71 -23.65 5.19
C VAL A 332 23.47 -24.03 3.94
N SER A 333 24.29 -25.08 4.05
CA SER A 333 25.10 -25.54 2.93
C SER A 333 24.22 -25.83 1.70
N LEU A 334 24.77 -25.66 0.49
CA LEU A 334 24.07 -26.00 -0.76
C LEU A 334 23.53 -27.44 -0.75
N LEU A 335 24.23 -28.36 -0.07
CA LEU A 335 23.83 -29.75 0.14
C LEU A 335 22.56 -29.88 1.01
N GLN A 336 22.49 -29.12 2.11
CA GLN A 336 21.30 -29.12 2.97
C GLN A 336 20.13 -28.41 2.27
N LYS A 337 20.39 -27.33 1.51
CA LYS A 337 19.36 -26.65 0.70
C LYS A 337 18.77 -27.59 -0.37
N SER A 338 19.61 -28.39 -1.05
CA SER A 338 19.13 -29.40 -2.00
C SER A 338 18.39 -30.54 -1.30
N GLY A 339 18.85 -30.98 -0.11
CA GLY A 339 18.16 -31.96 0.73
C GLY A 339 16.76 -31.52 1.15
N VAL A 340 16.59 -30.25 1.53
CA VAL A 340 15.27 -29.67 1.86
C VAL A 340 14.37 -29.59 0.62
N LEU A 341 14.92 -29.26 -0.55
CA LEU A 341 14.14 -29.18 -1.79
C LEU A 341 13.68 -30.57 -2.26
N VAL A 342 14.57 -31.57 -2.21
CA VAL A 342 14.23 -32.96 -2.51
C VAL A 342 13.24 -33.51 -1.47
N GLY A 343 13.47 -33.21 -0.19
CA GLY A 343 12.60 -33.61 0.91
C GLY A 343 11.20 -33.02 0.78
N SER A 344 11.08 -31.72 0.52
CA SER A 344 9.79 -31.04 0.29
C SER A 344 9.12 -31.54 -0.99
N GLY A 345 9.86 -31.80 -2.06
CA GLY A 345 9.35 -32.44 -3.28
C GLY A 345 8.76 -33.83 -3.03
N LEU A 346 9.48 -34.67 -2.26
CA LEU A 346 9.00 -36.00 -1.85
C LEU A 346 7.78 -35.91 -0.93
N LEU A 347 7.76 -34.94 0.00
CA LEU A 347 6.66 -34.74 0.92
C LEU A 347 5.40 -34.26 0.19
N LEU A 348 5.53 -33.36 -0.79
CA LEU A 348 4.44 -32.94 -1.67
C LEU A 348 3.95 -34.09 -2.56
N LEU A 349 4.84 -34.92 -3.07
CA LEU A 349 4.46 -36.14 -3.81
C LEU A 349 3.72 -37.12 -2.91
N ALA A 350 4.19 -37.34 -1.68
CA ALA A 350 3.53 -38.19 -0.70
C ALA A 350 2.16 -37.64 -0.29
N ALA A 351 2.05 -36.32 -0.07
CA ALA A 351 0.79 -35.65 0.21
C ALA A 351 -0.18 -35.76 -0.97
N ARG A 352 0.29 -35.58 -2.20
CA ARG A 352 -0.51 -35.77 -3.42
C ARG A 352 -0.96 -37.22 -3.56
N PHE A 353 -0.09 -38.18 -3.31
CA PHE A 353 -0.41 -39.60 -3.38
C PHE A 353 -1.42 -39.98 -2.29
N TYR A 354 -1.26 -39.43 -1.09
CA TYR A 354 -2.19 -39.60 0.03
C TYR A 354 -3.58 -39.00 -0.27
N LEU A 355 -3.64 -37.80 -0.85
CA LEU A 355 -4.90 -37.17 -1.28
C LEU A 355 -5.58 -37.97 -2.41
N HIS A 356 -4.79 -38.47 -3.36
CA HIS A 356 -5.27 -39.34 -4.43
C HIS A 356 -5.81 -40.68 -3.90
N PHE A 357 -5.13 -41.28 -2.92
CA PHE A 357 -5.59 -42.51 -2.25
C PHE A 357 -6.86 -42.30 -1.43
N ARG A 358 -7.06 -41.10 -0.88
CA ARG A 358 -8.22 -40.78 -0.04
C ARG A 358 -9.43 -40.25 -0.81
N LYS A 359 -9.38 -40.19 -2.16
CA LYS A 359 -10.49 -39.74 -3.04
C LYS A 359 -11.11 -38.38 -2.66
N LEU A 360 -10.37 -37.49 -1.99
CA LEU A 360 -10.86 -36.15 -1.62
C LEU A 360 -10.91 -35.17 -2.82
N ASP A 361 -10.50 -35.62 -4.01
CA ASP A 361 -10.55 -34.84 -5.26
C ASP A 361 -11.84 -35.07 -6.06
N GLN A 362 -12.74 -35.94 -5.57
CA GLN A 362 -14.13 -35.97 -5.99
C GLN A 362 -14.92 -35.22 -4.91
N GLY A 363 -15.23 -33.96 -5.19
CA GLY A 363 -16.19 -33.22 -4.37
C GLY A 363 -17.44 -34.07 -4.18
N ASP A 364 -17.86 -34.22 -2.93
CA ASP A 364 -19.16 -34.78 -2.57
C ASP A 364 -20.23 -34.14 -3.45
N THR A 365 -20.67 -34.93 -4.43
CA THR A 365 -22.00 -34.81 -5.00
C THR A 365 -22.87 -35.69 -4.12
N ALA A 366 -23.40 -35.08 -3.06
CA ALA A 366 -24.59 -35.55 -2.36
C ALA A 366 -25.41 -34.31 -1.98
#